data_AF-A0AAW6H6B2-F1
#
_entry.id   AF-A0AAW6H6B2-F1
#
_cell.length_a   1.000
_cell.length_b   1.000
_cell.length_c   1.000
_cell.angle_alpha   90.00
_cell.angle_beta   90.00
_cell.angle_gamma   90.00
#
_symmetry.space_group_name_H-M   'P 1'
#
loop_
_entity.id
_entity.type
_entity.pdbx_description
1 polymer ?
#
loop_
_entity_poly.entity_id
_entity_poly.type
_entity_poly.pdbx_seq_one_letter_code
_entity_poly.pdbx_strand_id
1 'polypeptide(L)'
;EVCEALRTSNARDFGLGTEVDYLEQLVKISETEELVDREKKLDQLRWDWMEEATFFDYFTVERLFVFLLQLEMIERWISLDKEKGNQLFRSIIAALKDEVQIPAEFR
;
A
#
# COMPACT_ATOMS: atom_id res chain seq x y z
N GLU A 1 7.08 20.63 12.46
CA GLU A 1 8.19 20.33 11.54
C GLU A 1 7.72 19.40 10.42
N VAL A 2 7.47 18.10 10.67
CA VAL A 2 6.98 17.16 9.63
C VAL A 2 5.72 17.64 8.87
N CYS A 3 4.66 18.05 9.58
CA CYS A 3 3.42 18.53 8.92
C CYS A 3 3.63 19.83 8.11
N GLU A 4 4.61 20.64 8.48
CA GLU A 4 4.93 21.88 7.79
C GLU A 4 5.72 21.57 6.51
N ALA A 5 6.73 20.70 6.61
CA ALA A 5 7.48 20.18 5.47
C ALA A 5 6.57 19.54 4.42
N LEU A 6 5.61 18.71 4.84
CA LEU A 6 4.62 18.11 3.93
C LEU A 6 3.74 19.14 3.21
N ARG A 7 3.49 20.31 3.83
CA ARG A 7 2.58 21.33 3.28
C ARG A 7 3.30 22.33 2.38
N THR A 8 4.59 22.57 2.60
CA THR A 8 5.33 23.65 1.93
C THR A 8 6.46 23.17 1.04
N SER A 9 6.95 21.94 1.25
CA SER A 9 8.11 21.43 0.51
C SER A 9 7.69 20.86 -0.85
N ASN A 10 8.43 21.26 -1.89
CA ASN A 10 8.34 20.69 -3.24
C ASN A 10 9.42 19.62 -3.47
N ALA A 11 10.25 19.34 -2.46
CA ALA A 11 11.24 18.28 -2.56
C ALA A 11 10.53 16.93 -2.63
N ARG A 12 11.14 15.97 -3.34
CA ARG A 12 10.54 14.67 -3.60
C ARG A 12 10.30 13.84 -2.32
N ASP A 13 11.17 14.03 -1.34
CA ASP A 13 11.10 13.46 0.00
C ASP A 13 10.57 14.49 1.03
N PHE A 14 10.03 15.62 0.55
CA PHE A 14 9.63 16.76 1.37
C PHE A 14 10.75 17.35 2.25
N GLY A 15 12.02 16.96 2.04
CA GLY A 15 13.14 17.29 2.91
C GLY A 15 13.17 16.50 4.23
N LEU A 16 12.43 15.40 4.32
CA LEU A 16 12.25 14.58 5.52
C LEU A 16 13.09 13.30 5.52
N GLY A 17 13.95 13.08 4.52
CA GLY A 17 14.78 11.87 4.43
C GLY A 17 15.66 11.61 5.65
N THR A 18 16.01 12.65 6.42
CA THR A 18 16.79 12.53 7.66
C THR A 18 15.93 12.46 8.93
N GLU A 19 14.64 12.80 8.85
CA GLU A 19 13.73 12.82 10.00
C GLU A 19 12.86 11.56 10.09
N VAL A 20 12.65 10.89 8.95
CA VAL A 20 11.78 9.71 8.84
C VAL A 20 12.57 8.57 8.19
N ASP A 21 13.05 7.64 9.03
CA ASP A 21 14.00 6.58 8.65
C ASP A 21 13.55 5.73 7.45
N TYR A 22 12.24 5.45 7.35
CA TYR A 22 11.68 4.63 6.28
C TYR A 22 11.30 5.43 5.01
N LEU A 23 11.41 6.76 5.02
CA LEU A 23 10.88 7.60 3.94
C LEU A 23 11.64 7.41 2.63
N GLU A 24 12.96 7.32 2.67
CA GLU A 24 13.75 7.06 1.46
C GLU A 24 13.36 5.73 0.81
N GLN A 25 13.18 4.68 1.62
CA GLN A 25 12.75 3.37 1.14
C GLN A 25 11.33 3.44 0.58
N LEU A 26 10.41 4.13 1.26
CA LEU A 26 9.05 4.34 0.79
C LEU A 26 9.01 5.08 -0.56
N VAL A 27 9.81 6.12 -0.72
CA VAL A 27 9.94 6.89 -1.96
C VAL A 27 10.47 6.01 -3.10
N LYS A 28 11.45 5.14 -2.85
CA LYS A 28 11.92 4.15 -3.85
C LYS A 28 10.85 3.11 -4.20
N ILE A 29 10.07 2.66 -3.22
CA ILE A 29 8.96 1.73 -3.47
C ILE A 29 7.90 2.39 -4.35
N SER A 30 7.59 3.67 -4.10
CA SER A 30 6.57 4.42 -4.85
C SER A 30 6.86 4.51 -6.36
N GLU A 31 8.13 4.47 -6.76
CA GLU A 31 8.57 4.45 -8.16
C GLU A 31 8.42 3.10 -8.87
N THR A 32 8.08 2.03 -8.14
CA THR A 32 7.89 0.71 -8.77
C THR A 32 6.64 0.75 -9.65
N GLU A 33 6.82 0.57 -10.97
CA GLU A 33 5.74 0.64 -11.97
C GLU A 33 4.73 -0.51 -11.81
N GLU A 34 5.23 -1.73 -11.60
CA GLU A 34 4.39 -2.91 -11.41
C GLU A 34 3.65 -2.85 -10.07
N LEU A 35 2.32 -2.71 -10.14
CA LEU A 35 1.47 -2.46 -8.97
C LEU A 35 1.56 -3.58 -7.92
N VAL A 36 1.61 -4.83 -8.37
CA VAL A 36 1.68 -5.99 -7.46
C VAL A 36 3.02 -6.02 -6.72
N ASP A 37 4.11 -5.76 -7.43
CA ASP A 37 5.45 -5.71 -6.83
C ASP A 37 5.59 -4.51 -5.89
N ARG A 38 4.99 -3.37 -6.24
CA ARG A 38 4.92 -2.20 -5.36
C ARG A 38 4.19 -2.52 -4.06
N GLU A 39 3.04 -3.18 -4.14
CA GLU A 39 2.25 -3.59 -2.96
C GLU A 39 3.02 -4.59 -2.09
N LYS A 40 3.70 -5.57 -2.70
CA LYS A 40 4.56 -6.52 -1.97
C LYS A 40 5.71 -5.82 -1.23
N LYS A 41 6.39 -4.89 -1.88
CA LYS A 41 7.48 -4.12 -1.26
C LYS A 41 6.97 -3.23 -0.12
N LEU A 42 5.78 -2.64 -0.27
CA LEU A 42 5.13 -1.88 0.80
C LEU A 42 4.83 -2.76 2.02
N ASP A 43 4.30 -3.95 1.79
CA ASP A 43 4.05 -4.91 2.87
C ASP A 43 5.34 -5.40 3.52
N GLN A 44 6.39 -5.66 2.73
CA GLN A 44 7.69 -6.02 3.28
C GLN A 44 8.22 -4.91 4.20
N LEU A 45 8.14 -3.64 3.77
CA LEU A 45 8.56 -2.51 4.60
C LEU A 45 7.77 -2.45 5.93
N ARG A 46 6.45 -2.66 5.90
CA ARG A 46 5.62 -2.72 7.12
C ARG A 46 6.02 -3.88 8.01
N TRP A 47 6.30 -5.04 7.42
CA TRP A 47 6.71 -6.24 8.13
C TRP A 47 8.03 -6.01 8.87
N ASP A 48 9.05 -5.52 8.16
CA ASP A 48 10.38 -5.22 8.70
C ASP A 48 10.26 -4.21 9.86
N TRP A 49 9.47 -3.14 9.66
CA TRP A 49 9.22 -2.15 10.71
C TRP A 49 8.60 -2.75 11.97
N MET A 50 7.62 -3.65 11.82
CA MET A 50 6.99 -4.32 12.97
C MET A 50 7.95 -5.26 13.71
N GLU A 51 8.81 -5.96 12.98
CA GLU A 51 9.84 -6.84 13.58
C GLU A 51 10.87 -6.04 14.37
N GLU A 52 11.31 -4.90 13.84
CA GLU A 52 12.22 -3.99 14.54
C GLU A 52 11.56 -3.37 15.77
N ALA A 53 10.33 -2.88 15.63
CA ALA A 53 9.59 -2.24 16.72
C ALA A 53 9.35 -3.19 17.91
N THR A 54 9.20 -4.49 17.65
CA THR A 54 8.97 -5.52 18.67
C THR A 54 10.18 -6.41 18.93
N PHE A 55 11.37 -6.02 18.48
CA PHE A 55 12.58 -6.84 18.59
C PHE A 55 12.89 -7.23 20.04
N PHE A 56 12.72 -6.29 20.98
CA PHE A 56 12.94 -6.51 22.42
C PHE A 56 11.71 -7.00 23.17
N ASP A 57 10.57 -7.13 22.49
CA ASP A 57 9.31 -7.61 23.05
C ASP A 57 9.21 -9.12 22.85
N TYR A 58 9.41 -9.88 23.92
CA TYR A 58 9.40 -11.35 23.86
C TYR A 58 7.99 -11.94 23.96
N PHE A 59 7.33 -11.74 25.11
CA PHE A 59 5.97 -12.22 25.36
C PHE A 59 5.13 -11.10 25.99
N THR A 60 4.96 -10.05 25.21
CA THR A 60 4.15 -8.88 25.57
C THR A 60 2.92 -8.80 24.67
N VAL A 61 2.01 -7.89 25.00
CA VAL A 61 0.78 -7.68 24.23
C VAL A 61 1.12 -7.12 22.84
N GLU A 62 2.16 -6.30 22.74
CA GLU A 62 2.70 -5.72 21.51
C GLU A 62 3.13 -6.82 20.54
N ARG A 63 3.85 -7.85 21.03
CA ARG A 63 4.24 -9.01 20.21
C ARG A 63 3.03 -9.79 19.70
N LEU A 64 1.99 -9.94 20.52
CA LEU A 64 0.75 -10.60 20.08
C LEU A 64 0.02 -9.80 19.01
N PHE A 65 0.00 -8.47 19.11
CA PHE A 65 -0.59 -7.60 18.09
C PHE A 65 0.18 -7.66 16.77
N VAL A 66 1.52 -7.60 16.81
CA VAL A 66 2.34 -7.75 15.59
C VAL A 66 2.09 -9.11 14.94
N PHE A 67 2.02 -10.18 15.72
CA PHE A 67 1.69 -11.51 15.18
C PHE A 67 0.31 -11.54 14.49
N LEU A 68 -0.70 -10.90 15.08
CA LEU A 68 -2.02 -10.78 14.45
C LEU A 68 -1.96 -10.00 13.12
N LEU A 69 -1.29 -8.85 13.10
CA LEU A 69 -1.13 -8.03 11.89
C LEU A 69 -0.39 -8.81 10.79
N GLN A 70 0.65 -9.56 11.15
CA GLN A 70 1.38 -10.44 10.25
C GLN A 70 0.48 -11.53 9.64
N LEU A 71 -0.39 -12.15 10.45
CA LEU A 71 -1.37 -13.12 9.96
C LEU A 71 -2.38 -12.49 9.00
N GLU A 72 -2.94 -11.33 9.34
CA GLU A 72 -3.88 -10.60 8.48
C GLU A 72 -3.25 -10.24 7.13
N MET A 73 -1.98 -9.83 7.11
CA MET A 73 -1.24 -9.57 5.89
C MET A 73 -1.11 -10.82 5.02
N ILE A 74 -0.78 -11.97 5.61
CA ILE A 74 -0.68 -13.25 4.89
C ILE A 74 -2.05 -13.67 4.35
N GLU A 75 -3.11 -13.58 5.17
CA GLU A 75 -4.46 -13.91 4.76
C GLU A 75 -4.91 -13.06 3.57
N ARG A 76 -4.60 -11.76 3.59
CA ARG A 76 -4.85 -10.85 2.46
C ARG A 76 -4.22 -11.37 1.18
N TRP A 77 -2.94 -11.75 1.22
CA TRP A 77 -2.25 -12.30 0.04
C TRP A 77 -2.79 -13.66 -0.42
N ILE A 78 -3.20 -14.52 0.50
CA ILE A 78 -3.84 -15.80 0.17
C ILE A 78 -5.22 -15.57 -0.48
N SER A 79 -5.95 -14.56 -0.03
CA SER A 79 -7.28 -14.23 -0.56
C SER A 79 -7.25 -13.62 -1.96
N LEU A 80 -6.10 -13.10 -2.41
CA LEU A 80 -5.89 -12.52 -3.73
C LEU A 80 -5.86 -13.61 -4.82
N ASP A 81 -7.05 -14.04 -5.21
CA ASP A 81 -7.27 -14.99 -6.29
C ASP A 81 -7.40 -14.27 -7.65
N LYS A 82 -6.63 -14.76 -8.64
CA LYS A 82 -6.57 -14.17 -9.98
C LYS A 82 -7.91 -14.24 -10.72
N GLU A 83 -8.71 -15.29 -10.50
CA GLU A 83 -10.01 -15.44 -11.16
C GLU A 83 -11.02 -14.46 -10.58
N LYS A 84 -11.07 -14.34 -9.25
CA LYS A 84 -11.90 -13.33 -8.56
C LYS A 84 -11.52 -11.91 -8.99
N GLY A 85 -10.23 -11.60 -9.08
CA GLY A 85 -9.74 -10.31 -9.56
C GLY A 85 -10.19 -9.99 -10.98
N ASN A 86 -10.14 -10.96 -11.89
CA ASN A 86 -10.61 -10.81 -13.27
C ASN A 86 -12.13 -10.59 -13.35
N GLN A 87 -12.91 -11.31 -12.53
CA GLN A 87 -14.36 -11.11 -12.44
C GLN A 87 -14.70 -9.68 -11.96
N LEU A 88 -14.03 -9.21 -10.90
CA LEU A 88 -14.22 -7.87 -10.37
C LEU A 88 -13.81 -6.77 -11.37
N PHE A 89 -12.70 -6.98 -12.07
CA PHE A 89 -12.26 -6.05 -13.11
C PHE A 89 -13.29 -5.96 -14.24
N ARG A 90 -13.82 -7.10 -14.69
CA ARG A 90 -14.85 -7.13 -15.74
C ARG A 90 -16.15 -6.47 -15.31
N SER A 91 -16.56 -6.62 -14.06
CA SER A 91 -17.77 -5.95 -13.56
C SER A 91 -17.59 -4.43 -13.51
N ILE A 92 -16.42 -3.94 -13.12
CA ILE A 92 -16.09 -2.50 -13.15
C ILE A 92 -16.13 -1.96 -14.58
N ILE A 93 -15.53 -2.67 -15.55
CA ILE A 93 -15.56 -2.26 -16.96
C ILE A 93 -16.98 -2.26 -17.52
N ALA A 94 -17.80 -3.26 -17.16
CA ALA A 94 -19.20 -3.31 -17.56
C ALA A 94 -19.99 -2.12 -17.00
N ALA A 95 -19.84 -1.83 -15.71
CA ALA A 95 -20.49 -0.69 -15.07
C ALA A 95 -20.11 0.65 -15.72
N LEU A 96 -18.81 0.86 -15.98
CA LEU A 96 -18.33 2.07 -16.67
C LEU A 96 -18.90 2.19 -18.08
N LYS A 97 -19.03 1.08 -18.81
CA LYS A 97 -19.59 1.07 -20.15
C LYS A 97 -21.09 1.41 -20.16
N ASP A 98 -21.82 0.95 -19.14
CA ASP A 98 -23.25 1.26 -18.99
C ASP A 98 -23.48 2.71 -18.58
N GLU A 99 -22.56 3.32 -17.80
CA GLU A 99 -22.59 4.74 -17.45
C GLU A 99 -22.26 5.65 -18.65
N VAL A 100 -21.35 5.23 -19.53
CA VAL A 100 -21.00 5.95 -20.77
C VAL A 100 -21.99 5.59 -21.88
N GLN A 101 -23.26 5.97 -21.73
CA GLN A 101 -24.20 5.99 -22.83
C GLN A 101 -23.94 7.24 -23.69
N ILE A 102 -23.34 7.04 -24.88
CA ILE A 102 -23.17 8.11 -25.87
C ILE A 102 -24.57 8.61 -26.26
N PRO A 103 -24.88 9.92 -26.10
CA PRO A 103 -26.17 10.47 -26.52
C PRO A 103 -26.44 10.13 -27.99
N ALA A 104 -27.69 9.76 -28.30
CA ALA A 104 -28.11 9.34 -29.64
C ALA A 104 -27.82 10.37 -30.75
N GLU A 105 -27.46 11.60 -30.38
CA GLU A 105 -27.05 12.69 -31.27
C GLU A 105 -25.68 12.47 -31.95
N PHE A 106 -24.86 11.52 -31.48
CA PHE A 106 -23.54 11.20 -32.04
C PHE A 106 -23.46 9.83 -32.74
N ARG A 107 -24.60 9.20 -33.07
CA ARG A 107 -24.65 7.90 -33.78
C ARG A 107 -24.90 8.04 -35.28
#